data_AF-A0A2A2I9C5-F1
#
_entry.id   AF-A0A2A2I9C5-F1
#
_cell.length_a   1.000
_cell.length_b   1.000
_cell.length_c   1.000
_cell.angle_alpha   90.00
_cell.angle_beta   90.00
_cell.angle_gamma   90.00
#
_symmetry.space_group_name_H-M   'P 1'
#
loop_
_entity.id
_entity.type
_entity.pdbx_description
1 polymer ?
#
loop_
_entity_poly.entity_id
_entity_poly.type
_entity_poly.pdbx_seq_one_letter_code
_entity_poly.pdbx_strand_id
1 'polypeptide(L)'
;MKQKGKLIKIAGWILFLFAFGFFCLQMGYLFAHERFQVEYIDNRLFYLINISCVICLSLAIFLLLTLTKKWKWIGTGVVIVFIIVNGVLLTFSNQEVKNITSISPNFKQVLSIKENIESGNAVYYRSYYGILARPQEKLPYVTDGEFQVEWLANDVAAVTYKAADNTIHQFIGTYGDRGTGRSYYYVGAEIHGRWKGNNAEVVSNTEGITVTQNGKTELFEWDNIVQFGTLAVVLMKNNEAAWTIALNENFQMHSNSAIPPSGEISLYQATMEKNKPIILQNTTSN
;
A
#
# COMPACT_ATOMS: atom_id res chain seq x y z
N MET A 1 21.68 10.10 -44.68
CA MET A 1 22.37 8.96 -44.01
C MET A 1 23.12 9.33 -42.72
N LYS A 2 23.93 10.41 -42.66
CA LYS A 2 24.68 10.80 -41.44
C LYS A 2 23.83 11.03 -40.17
N GLN A 3 22.64 11.63 -40.32
CA GLN A 3 21.73 11.93 -39.20
C GLN A 3 21.19 10.66 -38.52
N LYS A 4 20.87 9.62 -39.32
CA LYS A 4 20.33 8.34 -38.82
C LYS A 4 21.36 7.57 -37.98
N GLY A 5 22.64 7.59 -38.38
CA GLY A 5 23.73 6.99 -37.59
C GLY A 5 24.03 7.71 -36.28
N LYS A 6 23.86 9.05 -36.25
CA LYS A 6 24.01 9.84 -35.02
C LYS A 6 22.90 9.54 -34.02
N LEU A 7 21.65 9.43 -34.48
CA LEU A 7 20.49 9.12 -33.63
C LEU A 7 20.61 7.73 -32.98
N ILE A 8 21.06 6.73 -33.74
CA ILE A 8 21.29 5.35 -33.25
C ILE A 8 22.30 5.33 -32.10
N LYS A 9 23.41 6.07 -32.24
CA LYS A 9 24.43 6.17 -31.18
C LYS A 9 23.88 6.85 -29.93
N ILE A 10 23.11 7.93 -30.09
CA ILE A 10 22.48 8.62 -28.94
C ILE A 10 21.54 7.65 -28.21
N ALA A 11 20.67 6.95 -28.93
CA ALA A 11 19.74 5.99 -28.33
C ALA A 11 20.49 4.85 -27.60
N GLY A 12 21.57 4.34 -28.19
CA GLY A 12 22.41 3.32 -27.56
C GLY A 12 23.04 3.79 -26.25
N TRP A 13 23.54 5.04 -26.19
CA TRP A 13 24.08 5.62 -24.95
C TRP A 13 23.01 5.85 -23.87
N ILE A 14 21.81 6.27 -24.26
CA ILE A 14 20.68 6.41 -23.34
C ILE A 14 20.31 5.05 -22.72
N LEU A 15 20.21 4.00 -23.54
CA LEU A 15 19.93 2.64 -23.07
C LEU A 15 21.04 2.11 -22.17
N PHE A 16 22.30 2.40 -22.48
CA PHE A 16 23.43 2.04 -21.62
C PHE A 16 23.33 2.73 -20.26
N LEU A 17 22.95 4.01 -20.23
CA LEU A 17 22.76 4.76 -18.99
C LEU A 17 21.61 4.20 -18.15
N PHE A 18 20.49 3.80 -18.75
CA PHE A 18 19.42 3.10 -18.05
C PHE A 18 19.87 1.76 -17.48
N ALA A 19 20.59 0.96 -18.27
CA ALA A 19 21.13 -0.32 -17.80
C ALA A 19 22.08 -0.13 -16.61
N PHE A 20 22.97 0.86 -16.67
CA PHE A 20 23.84 1.21 -15.57
C PHE A 20 23.05 1.67 -14.34
N GLY A 21 22.01 2.47 -14.52
CA GLY A 21 21.11 2.89 -13.45
C GLY A 21 20.42 1.72 -12.76
N PHE A 22 19.85 0.78 -13.52
CA PHE A 22 19.23 -0.43 -12.97
C PHE A 22 20.25 -1.32 -12.26
N PHE A 23 21.46 -1.48 -12.81
CA PHE A 23 22.53 -2.23 -12.18
C PHE A 23 22.93 -1.60 -10.83
N CYS A 24 23.14 -0.28 -10.78
CA CYS A 24 23.43 0.43 -9.54
C CYS A 24 22.29 0.32 -8.52
N LEU A 25 21.03 0.39 -8.97
CA LEU A 25 19.87 0.20 -8.12
C LEU A 25 19.85 -1.21 -7.51
N GLN A 26 20.13 -2.24 -8.32
CA GLN A 26 20.15 -3.63 -7.86
C GLN A 26 21.30 -3.88 -6.88
N MET A 27 22.49 -3.37 -7.17
CA MET A 27 23.63 -3.48 -6.25
C MET A 27 23.38 -2.72 -4.95
N GLY A 28 22.79 -1.53 -5.03
CA GLY A 28 22.37 -0.74 -3.87
C GLY A 28 21.31 -1.46 -3.03
N TYR A 29 20.34 -2.11 -3.68
CA TYR A 29 19.36 -2.95 -3.02
C TYR A 29 20.02 -4.11 -2.26
N LEU A 30 20.89 -4.90 -2.91
CA LEU A 30 21.53 -6.05 -2.27
C LEU A 30 22.34 -5.61 -1.04
N PHE A 31 23.09 -4.50 -1.16
CA PHE A 31 23.81 -3.92 -0.02
C PHE A 31 22.86 -3.48 1.11
N ALA A 32 21.75 -2.81 0.75
CA ALA A 32 20.80 -2.32 1.74
C ALA A 32 20.02 -3.47 2.40
N HIS A 33 19.64 -4.50 1.64
CA HIS A 33 18.94 -5.68 2.12
C HIS A 33 19.77 -6.38 3.21
N GLU A 34 21.03 -6.68 2.91
CA GLU A 34 21.97 -7.30 3.86
C GLU A 34 22.15 -6.46 5.14
N ARG A 35 22.37 -5.15 4.98
CA ARG A 35 22.74 -4.28 6.11
C ARG A 35 21.55 -3.83 6.96
N PHE A 36 20.40 -3.62 6.34
CA PHE A 36 19.27 -2.91 6.93
C PHE A 36 17.97 -3.70 6.92
N GLN A 37 17.99 -4.94 6.43
CA GLN A 37 16.81 -5.82 6.34
C GLN A 37 15.65 -5.12 5.61
N VAL A 38 16.00 -4.34 4.58
CA VAL A 38 15.02 -3.72 3.67
C VAL A 38 14.71 -4.68 2.54
N GLU A 39 13.47 -4.68 2.11
CA GLU A 39 13.02 -5.44 0.95
C GLU A 39 12.41 -4.48 -0.06
N TYR A 40 12.23 -4.94 -1.30
CA TYR A 40 11.34 -4.22 -2.21
C TYR A 40 9.90 -4.21 -1.66
N ILE A 41 9.16 -3.13 -1.92
CA ILE A 41 7.71 -3.03 -1.64
C ILE A 41 6.92 -4.16 -2.29
N ASP A 42 7.47 -4.73 -3.37
CA ASP A 42 6.89 -5.83 -4.10
C ASP A 42 8.04 -6.72 -4.57
N ASN A 43 8.05 -8.00 -4.17
CA ASN A 43 9.15 -8.93 -4.47
C ASN A 43 9.37 -9.09 -5.98
N ARG A 44 8.33 -8.86 -6.79
CA ARG A 44 8.41 -8.93 -8.25
C ARG A 44 9.37 -7.90 -8.85
N LEU A 45 9.57 -6.77 -8.18
CA LEU A 45 10.47 -5.70 -8.64
C LEU A 45 11.91 -6.18 -8.80
N PHE A 46 12.38 -7.08 -7.92
CA PHE A 46 13.74 -7.63 -8.01
C PHE A 46 14.00 -8.23 -9.39
N TYR A 47 13.09 -9.09 -9.86
CA TYR A 47 13.22 -9.78 -11.15
C TYR A 47 12.97 -8.83 -12.34
N LEU A 48 11.98 -7.93 -12.22
CA LEU A 48 11.65 -6.96 -13.27
C LEU A 48 12.78 -5.96 -13.53
N ILE A 49 13.47 -5.51 -12.47
CA ILE A 49 14.64 -4.62 -12.58
C ILE A 49 15.80 -5.35 -13.26
N ASN A 50 16.07 -6.60 -12.87
CA ASN A 50 17.11 -7.43 -13.52
C ASN A 50 16.83 -7.66 -15.01
N ILE A 51 15.60 -8.02 -15.37
CA ILE A 51 15.19 -8.21 -16.77
C ILE A 51 15.35 -6.91 -17.56
N SER A 52 14.88 -5.79 -17.01
CA SER A 52 14.98 -4.47 -17.65
C SER A 52 16.44 -4.05 -17.85
N CYS A 53 17.29 -4.29 -16.85
CA CYS A 53 18.73 -4.03 -16.92
C CYS A 53 19.37 -4.77 -18.11
N VAL A 54 19.12 -6.09 -18.22
CA VAL A 54 19.72 -6.91 -19.28
C VAL A 54 19.17 -6.55 -20.66
N ILE A 55 17.89 -6.24 -20.80
CA ILE A 55 17.30 -5.78 -22.07
C ILE A 55 17.94 -4.45 -22.50
N CYS A 56 18.00 -3.47 -21.61
CA CYS A 56 18.62 -2.17 -21.91
C CYS A 56 20.10 -2.33 -22.29
N LEU A 57 20.86 -3.13 -21.55
CA LEU A 57 22.29 -3.38 -21.82
C LEU A 57 22.49 -4.04 -23.18
N SER A 58 21.68 -5.05 -23.50
CA SER A 58 21.78 -5.81 -24.74
C SER A 58 21.45 -4.94 -25.96
N LEU A 59 20.38 -4.14 -25.87
CA LEU A 59 20.03 -3.18 -26.92
C LEU A 59 21.11 -2.11 -27.08
N ALA A 60 21.69 -1.60 -25.99
CA ALA A 60 22.79 -0.66 -26.05
C ALA A 60 24.01 -1.25 -26.78
N ILE A 61 24.40 -2.48 -26.44
CA ILE A 61 25.48 -3.21 -27.09
C ILE A 61 25.21 -3.38 -28.59
N PHE A 62 23.99 -3.78 -28.98
CA PHE A 62 23.64 -3.96 -30.39
C PHE A 62 23.66 -2.66 -31.21
N LEU A 63 23.36 -1.52 -30.58
CA LEU A 63 23.33 -0.21 -31.24
C LEU A 63 24.71 0.47 -31.29
N LEU A 64 25.53 0.28 -30.26
CA LEU A 64 26.83 0.94 -30.12
C LEU A 64 27.98 0.16 -30.75
N LEU A 65 27.93 -1.18 -30.72
CA LEU A 65 29.02 -2.05 -31.17
C LEU A 65 28.70 -2.75 -32.49
N THR A 66 29.67 -2.75 -33.40
CA THR A 66 29.60 -3.51 -34.66
C THR A 66 29.93 -4.98 -34.42
N LEU A 67 28.96 -5.73 -33.90
CA LEU A 67 29.09 -7.16 -33.65
C LEU A 67 28.95 -7.98 -34.94
N THR A 68 29.75 -9.04 -35.08
CA THR A 68 29.56 -10.02 -36.16
C THR A 68 28.27 -10.83 -35.94
N LYS A 69 27.72 -11.38 -37.02
CA LYS A 69 26.45 -12.14 -36.98
C LYS A 69 26.49 -13.27 -35.93
N LYS A 70 27.63 -13.98 -35.80
CA LYS A 70 27.81 -15.06 -34.81
C LYS A 70 27.65 -14.55 -33.36
N TRP A 71 28.35 -13.49 -32.99
CA TRP A 71 28.29 -12.91 -31.64
C TRP A 71 26.91 -12.33 -31.32
N LYS A 72 26.19 -11.80 -32.31
CA LYS A 72 24.80 -11.35 -32.12
C LYS A 72 23.89 -12.51 -31.72
N TRP A 73 23.96 -13.65 -32.40
CA TRP A 73 23.16 -14.83 -32.06
C TRP A 73 23.50 -15.39 -30.69
N ILE A 74 24.78 -15.49 -30.35
CA ILE A 74 25.23 -15.95 -29.02
C ILE A 74 24.70 -15.01 -27.94
N GLY A 75 24.91 -13.70 -28.10
CA GLY A 75 24.44 -12.69 -27.13
C GLY A 75 22.92 -12.74 -26.94
N THR A 76 22.15 -12.80 -28.02
CA THR A 76 20.69 -12.95 -27.96
C THR A 76 20.29 -14.22 -27.22
N GLY A 77 20.96 -15.35 -27.47
CA GLY A 77 20.69 -16.61 -26.76
C GLY A 77 20.89 -16.49 -25.25
N VAL A 78 22.00 -15.88 -24.82
CA VAL A 78 22.29 -15.64 -23.38
C VAL A 78 21.21 -14.77 -22.74
N VAL A 79 20.79 -13.70 -23.42
CA VAL A 79 19.74 -12.80 -22.93
C VAL A 79 18.41 -13.51 -22.78
N ILE A 80 18.02 -14.33 -23.75
CA ILE A 80 16.79 -15.13 -23.69
C ILE A 80 16.83 -16.08 -22.50
N VAL A 81 17.93 -16.81 -22.31
CA VAL A 81 18.08 -17.72 -21.15
C VAL A 81 18.00 -16.94 -19.84
N PHE A 82 18.66 -15.79 -19.73
CA PHE A 82 18.61 -14.96 -18.52
C PHE A 82 17.19 -14.48 -18.19
N ILE A 83 16.43 -14.04 -19.20
CA ILE A 83 15.04 -13.62 -19.04
C ILE A 83 14.16 -14.80 -18.62
N ILE A 84 14.33 -15.98 -19.23
CA ILE A 84 13.60 -17.19 -18.86
C ILE A 84 13.87 -17.56 -17.40
N VAL A 85 15.13 -17.58 -16.97
CA VAL A 85 15.50 -17.91 -15.59
C VAL A 85 14.87 -16.92 -14.60
N ASN A 86 14.95 -15.61 -14.86
CA ASN A 86 14.31 -14.62 -13.98
C ASN A 86 12.79 -14.73 -14.00
N GLY A 87 12.19 -15.05 -15.15
CA GLY A 87 10.76 -15.30 -15.28
C GLY A 87 10.29 -16.51 -14.46
N VAL A 88 11.06 -17.60 -14.49
CA VAL A 88 10.79 -18.81 -13.68
C VAL A 88 10.95 -18.51 -12.18
N LEU A 89 12.02 -17.83 -11.78
CA LEU A 89 12.23 -17.44 -10.38
C LEU A 89 11.12 -16.49 -9.88
N LEU A 90 10.68 -15.55 -10.71
CA LEU A 90 9.54 -14.68 -10.43
C LEU A 90 8.26 -15.49 -10.19
N THR A 91 8.00 -16.52 -11.01
CA THR A 91 6.82 -17.39 -10.81
C THR A 91 6.90 -18.19 -9.52
N PHE A 92 8.06 -18.75 -9.17
CA PHE A 92 8.24 -19.47 -7.91
C PHE A 92 8.07 -18.54 -6.71
N SER A 93 8.67 -17.34 -6.75
CA SER A 93 8.51 -16.35 -5.67
C SER A 93 7.05 -15.94 -5.46
N ASN A 94 6.26 -15.81 -6.53
CA ASN A 94 4.83 -15.53 -6.45
C ASN A 94 3.98 -16.73 -5.97
N GLN A 95 4.50 -17.96 -6.06
CA GLN A 95 3.86 -19.16 -5.51
C GLN A 95 4.13 -19.34 -4.02
N GLU A 96 5.22 -18.76 -3.51
CA GLU A 96 5.53 -18.75 -2.08
C GLU A 96 4.93 -17.53 -1.37
N VAL A 97 4.96 -16.37 -2.03
CA VAL A 97 4.55 -15.08 -1.44
C VAL A 97 3.60 -14.33 -2.36
N LYS A 98 2.37 -14.11 -1.87
CA LYS A 98 1.42 -13.20 -2.49
C LYS A 98 1.72 -11.77 -2.06
N ASN A 99 1.94 -10.89 -3.03
CA ASN A 99 2.22 -9.47 -2.80
C ASN A 99 0.94 -8.66 -3.02
N ILE A 100 0.48 -7.97 -1.98
CA ILE A 100 -0.66 -7.05 -2.01
C ILE A 100 -0.10 -5.63 -1.94
N THR A 101 -0.07 -4.98 -3.11
CA THR A 101 0.52 -3.64 -3.25
C THR A 101 -0.53 -2.68 -3.81
N SER A 102 -0.69 -1.51 -3.18
CA SER A 102 -1.58 -0.44 -3.67
C SER A 102 -0.93 0.92 -3.49
N ILE A 103 -1.09 1.81 -4.46
CA ILE A 103 -0.53 3.17 -4.44
C ILE A 103 -1.63 4.14 -4.03
N SER A 104 -1.31 5.10 -3.15
CA SER A 104 -2.27 6.10 -2.72
C SER A 104 -2.76 6.99 -3.86
N PRO A 105 -3.95 7.60 -3.76
CA PRO A 105 -4.49 8.46 -4.82
C PRO A 105 -3.57 9.64 -5.20
N ASN A 106 -2.78 10.14 -4.26
CA ASN A 106 -1.82 11.22 -4.48
C ASN A 106 -0.39 10.72 -4.86
N PHE A 107 -0.21 9.41 -5.04
CA PHE A 107 1.05 8.75 -5.38
C PHE A 107 2.19 8.91 -4.36
N LYS A 108 1.90 9.41 -3.14
CA LYS A 108 2.93 9.64 -2.12
C LYS A 108 3.18 8.42 -1.23
N GLN A 109 2.20 7.51 -1.12
CA GLN A 109 2.26 6.37 -0.22
C GLN A 109 2.02 5.07 -0.99
N VAL A 110 2.59 3.99 -0.45
CA VAL A 110 2.38 2.63 -0.96
C VAL A 110 2.02 1.74 0.20
N LEU A 111 0.86 1.09 0.09
CA LEU A 111 0.50 -0.06 0.89
C LEU A 111 1.22 -1.28 0.33
N SER A 112 1.90 -2.02 1.20
CA SER A 112 2.56 -3.28 0.88
C SER A 112 2.28 -4.29 1.98
N ILE A 113 1.64 -5.40 1.61
CA ILE A 113 1.45 -6.57 2.47
C ILE A 113 1.99 -7.77 1.72
N LYS A 114 2.70 -8.64 2.42
CA LYS A 114 3.21 -9.90 1.88
C LYS A 114 2.61 -11.04 2.68
N GLU A 115 1.90 -11.92 1.99
CA GLU A 115 1.31 -13.12 2.54
C GLU A 115 2.12 -14.33 2.11
N ASN A 116 2.52 -15.15 3.07
CA ASN A 116 3.05 -16.48 2.78
C ASN A 116 1.89 -17.43 2.43
N ILE A 117 1.88 -17.97 1.22
CA ILE A 117 0.75 -18.72 0.66
C ILE A 117 0.50 -20.04 1.40
N GLU A 118 1.55 -20.68 1.92
CA GLU A 118 1.44 -21.95 2.64
C GLU A 118 0.83 -21.80 4.03
N SER A 119 1.22 -20.75 4.76
CA SER A 119 0.83 -20.55 6.15
C SER A 119 -0.30 -19.53 6.34
N GLY A 120 -0.69 -18.78 5.30
CA GLY A 120 -1.65 -17.66 5.38
C GLY A 120 -1.18 -16.51 6.27
N ASN A 121 0.09 -16.49 6.67
CA ASN A 121 0.62 -15.41 7.48
C ASN A 121 0.90 -14.18 6.62
N ALA A 122 0.22 -13.08 6.91
CA ALA A 122 0.41 -11.80 6.25
C ALA A 122 1.20 -10.82 7.12
N VAL A 123 2.12 -10.09 6.50
CA VAL A 123 2.96 -9.07 7.15
C VAL A 123 2.83 -7.75 6.39
N TYR A 124 2.54 -6.68 7.12
CA TYR A 124 2.56 -5.31 6.62
C TYR A 124 3.99 -4.77 6.55
N TYR A 125 4.31 -4.17 5.42
CA TYR A 125 5.60 -3.55 5.14
C TYR A 125 5.46 -2.04 5.01
N ARG A 126 6.25 -1.30 5.79
CA ARG A 126 6.28 0.16 5.75
C ARG A 126 7.30 0.65 4.74
N SER A 127 6.85 1.41 3.75
CA SER A 127 7.75 2.11 2.84
C SER A 127 8.44 3.27 3.56
N TYR A 128 9.77 3.28 3.52
CA TYR A 128 10.58 4.39 4.03
C TYR A 128 11.27 5.17 2.90
N TYR A 129 11.54 4.52 1.77
CA TYR A 129 12.30 5.09 0.65
C TYR A 129 11.75 4.64 -0.70
N GLY A 130 10.53 5.07 -1.03
CA GLY A 130 9.90 4.80 -2.32
C GLY A 130 9.62 3.31 -2.52
N ILE A 131 10.44 2.64 -3.33
CA ILE A 131 10.28 1.21 -3.67
C ILE A 131 10.86 0.26 -2.62
N LEU A 132 11.42 0.77 -1.53
CA LEU A 132 11.96 -0.04 -0.44
C LEU A 132 11.08 0.07 0.80
N ALA A 133 10.84 -1.08 1.44
CA ALA A 133 10.06 -1.20 2.65
C ALA A 133 10.71 -2.15 3.67
N ARG A 134 10.26 -2.06 4.92
CA ARG A 134 10.65 -2.98 6.00
C ARG A 134 9.41 -3.63 6.61
N PRO A 135 9.51 -4.88 7.09
CA PRO A 135 8.41 -5.47 7.85
C PRO A 135 8.16 -4.62 9.09
N GLN A 136 6.90 -4.26 9.31
CA GLN A 136 6.49 -3.45 10.47
C GLN A 136 5.65 -4.28 11.43
N GLU A 137 4.63 -4.97 10.92
CA GLU A 137 3.65 -5.65 11.76
C GLU A 137 3.10 -6.89 11.06
N LYS A 138 2.88 -7.96 11.82
CA LYS A 138 2.17 -9.14 11.34
C LYS A 138 0.67 -8.92 11.51
N LEU A 139 -0.12 -9.22 10.48
CA LEU A 139 -1.58 -9.21 10.63
C LEU A 139 -2.00 -10.24 11.71
N PRO A 140 -2.95 -9.88 12.58
CA PRO A 140 -3.26 -10.69 13.76
C PRO A 140 -3.92 -12.04 13.42
N TYR A 141 -4.59 -12.12 12.27
CA TYR A 141 -5.31 -13.32 11.85
C TYR A 141 -4.67 -13.91 10.58
N VAL A 142 -4.63 -15.25 10.54
CA VAL A 142 -4.20 -16.02 9.36
C VAL A 142 -5.24 -15.84 8.26
N THR A 143 -4.80 -15.43 7.08
CA THR A 143 -5.67 -15.05 5.96
C THR A 143 -6.02 -16.25 5.08
N ASP A 144 -7.18 -16.19 4.43
CA ASP A 144 -7.60 -17.17 3.41
C ASP A 144 -7.04 -16.85 2.00
N GLY A 145 -6.29 -15.76 1.89
CA GLY A 145 -5.70 -15.25 0.66
C GLY A 145 -6.51 -14.17 -0.04
N GLU A 146 -7.76 -13.89 0.33
CA GLU A 146 -8.53 -12.82 -0.30
C GLU A 146 -8.35 -11.48 0.41
N PHE A 147 -8.00 -10.45 -0.36
CA PHE A 147 -7.81 -9.08 0.16
C PHE A 147 -8.57 -8.08 -0.71
N GLN A 148 -9.28 -7.15 -0.07
CA GLN A 148 -9.82 -5.95 -0.67
C GLN A 148 -9.09 -4.74 -0.07
N VAL A 149 -8.56 -3.88 -0.94
CA VAL A 149 -7.87 -2.66 -0.53
C VAL A 149 -8.65 -1.45 -1.03
N GLU A 150 -8.94 -0.51 -0.13
CA GLU A 150 -9.54 0.78 -0.46
C GLU A 150 -8.80 1.91 0.27
N TRP A 151 -8.52 3.01 -0.43
CA TRP A 151 -7.94 4.20 0.18
C TRP A 151 -9.05 5.11 0.71
N LEU A 152 -9.18 5.19 2.04
CA LEU A 152 -10.22 5.98 2.72
C LEU A 152 -9.89 7.48 2.74
N ALA A 153 -8.60 7.78 2.65
CA ALA A 153 -8.02 9.10 2.42
C ALA A 153 -6.71 8.89 1.62
N ASN A 154 -6.05 9.98 1.25
CA ASN A 154 -4.76 9.92 0.54
C ASN A 154 -3.63 9.24 1.32
N ASP A 155 -3.77 9.09 2.64
CA ASP A 155 -2.78 8.55 3.57
C ASP A 155 -3.38 7.52 4.55
N VAL A 156 -4.58 7.00 4.25
CA VAL A 156 -5.24 5.94 5.02
C VAL A 156 -5.75 4.86 4.06
N ALA A 157 -5.16 3.67 4.14
CA ALA A 157 -5.57 2.50 3.37
C ALA A 157 -6.25 1.48 4.28
N ALA A 158 -7.48 1.08 3.96
CA ALA A 158 -8.16 -0.04 4.58
C ALA A 158 -7.92 -1.32 3.77
N VAL A 159 -7.52 -2.38 4.47
CA VAL A 159 -7.32 -3.71 3.91
C VAL A 159 -8.31 -4.64 4.58
N THR A 160 -9.39 -4.97 3.89
CA THR A 160 -10.35 -5.98 4.33
C THR A 160 -9.89 -7.35 3.85
N TYR A 161 -9.94 -8.34 4.73
CA TYR A 161 -9.59 -9.71 4.41
C TYR A 161 -10.45 -10.68 5.23
N LYS A 162 -10.54 -11.91 4.77
CA LYS A 162 -11.13 -13.01 5.53
C LYS A 162 -10.03 -13.78 6.25
N ALA A 163 -10.27 -14.09 7.51
CA ALA A 163 -9.44 -15.04 8.23
C ALA A 163 -9.81 -16.49 7.85
N ALA A 164 -8.97 -17.44 8.27
CA ALA A 164 -9.16 -18.87 8.00
C ALA A 164 -10.48 -19.46 8.52
N ASP A 165 -11.10 -18.84 9.52
CA ASP A 165 -12.43 -19.16 10.07
C ASP A 165 -13.59 -18.44 9.36
N ASN A 166 -13.30 -17.72 8.28
CA ASN A 166 -14.23 -16.91 7.47
C ASN A 166 -14.75 -15.62 8.11
N THR A 167 -14.20 -15.20 9.25
CA THR A 167 -14.52 -13.89 9.85
C THR A 167 -13.89 -12.75 9.05
N ILE A 168 -14.58 -11.62 8.97
CA ILE A 168 -14.08 -10.43 8.29
C ILE A 168 -13.20 -9.61 9.25
N HIS A 169 -11.99 -9.28 8.80
CA HIS A 169 -11.06 -8.42 9.54
C HIS A 169 -10.55 -7.28 8.67
N GLN A 170 -10.09 -6.22 9.32
CA GLN A 170 -9.46 -5.09 8.66
C GLN A 170 -8.11 -4.77 9.28
N PHE A 171 -7.13 -4.50 8.41
CA PHE A 171 -5.88 -3.84 8.76
C PHE A 171 -5.86 -2.45 8.13
N ILE A 172 -5.48 -1.43 8.90
CA ILE A 172 -5.43 -0.05 8.40
C ILE A 172 -3.99 0.46 8.34
N GLY A 173 -3.53 0.79 7.13
CA GLY A 173 -2.25 1.45 6.91
C GLY A 173 -2.39 2.97 7.01
N THR A 174 -1.80 3.59 8.04
CA THR A 174 -1.88 5.04 8.29
C THR A 174 -0.54 5.74 8.07
N TYR A 175 -0.49 6.75 7.20
CA TYR A 175 0.77 7.34 6.70
C TYR A 175 1.04 8.80 7.10
N GLY A 176 0.07 9.47 7.72
CA GLY A 176 0.19 10.86 8.16
C GLY A 176 -0.23 11.08 9.60
N ASP A 177 -0.48 12.35 9.91
CA ASP A 177 -0.98 12.82 11.21
C ASP A 177 -1.96 14.00 10.94
N ARG A 178 -2.95 14.21 11.80
CA ARG A 178 -3.80 15.44 11.78
C ARG A 178 -3.48 16.39 12.93
N GLY A 179 -2.49 16.03 13.74
CA GLY A 179 -2.01 16.86 14.84
C GLY A 179 -0.77 17.66 14.49
N THR A 180 -0.07 18.03 15.57
CA THR A 180 1.19 18.77 15.50
C THR A 180 2.40 17.84 15.40
N GLY A 181 2.19 16.52 15.32
CA GLY A 181 3.25 15.51 15.38
C GLY A 181 3.96 15.39 16.73
N ARG A 182 3.49 16.09 17.77
CA ARG A 182 4.14 16.11 19.11
C ARG A 182 3.45 15.26 20.16
N SER A 183 2.17 14.95 19.97
CA SER A 183 1.35 14.21 20.94
C SER A 183 0.49 13.20 20.23
N TYR A 184 0.39 12.00 20.80
CA TYR A 184 -0.52 10.96 20.35
C TYR A 184 -1.94 11.29 20.81
N TYR A 185 -2.93 11.05 19.96
CA TYR A 185 -4.34 11.29 20.26
C TYR A 185 -5.21 10.09 19.84
N TYR A 186 -6.41 10.01 20.40
CA TYR A 186 -7.33 8.91 20.16
C TYR A 186 -8.41 9.35 19.18
N VAL A 187 -8.44 8.74 17.99
CA VAL A 187 -9.34 9.12 16.90
C VAL A 187 -10.81 9.12 17.35
N GLY A 188 -11.22 8.11 18.11
CA GLY A 188 -12.58 8.02 18.64
C GLY A 188 -12.99 9.22 19.52
N ALA A 189 -12.05 9.72 20.33
CA ALA A 189 -12.26 10.91 21.15
C ALA A 189 -12.27 12.19 20.31
N GLU A 190 -11.37 12.30 19.33
CA GLU A 190 -11.30 13.48 18.46
C GLU A 190 -12.52 13.65 17.55
N ILE A 191 -13.25 12.57 17.26
CA ILE A 191 -14.50 12.63 16.48
C ILE A 191 -15.75 12.78 17.36
N HIS A 192 -15.61 13.12 18.65
CA HIS A 192 -16.76 13.34 19.53
C HIS A 192 -17.78 14.31 18.90
N GLY A 193 -19.07 13.94 18.90
CA GLY A 193 -20.13 14.69 18.23
C GLY A 193 -20.89 13.88 17.19
N ARG A 194 -21.62 14.57 16.31
CA ARG A 194 -22.52 13.98 15.31
C ARG A 194 -22.08 14.31 13.90
N TRP A 195 -21.80 13.29 13.10
CA TRP A 195 -21.34 13.38 11.72
C TRP A 195 -22.38 12.81 10.77
N LYS A 196 -22.71 13.50 9.68
CA LYS A 196 -23.71 13.05 8.70
C LYS A 196 -23.22 13.16 7.25
N GLY A 197 -23.71 12.26 6.40
CA GLY A 197 -23.50 12.29 4.95
C GLY A 197 -24.15 11.09 4.28
N ASN A 198 -24.70 11.25 3.07
CA ASN A 198 -25.32 10.21 2.24
C ASN A 198 -26.06 9.08 3.00
N ASN A 199 -27.18 9.42 3.67
CA ASN A 199 -28.00 8.46 4.44
C ASN A 199 -27.26 7.67 5.53
N ALA A 200 -26.09 8.16 5.95
CA ALA A 200 -25.31 7.66 7.05
C ALA A 200 -25.12 8.74 8.13
N GLU A 201 -25.05 8.29 9.37
CA GLU A 201 -24.77 9.10 10.55
C GLU A 201 -23.82 8.33 11.47
N VAL A 202 -22.86 9.06 12.04
CA VAL A 202 -21.97 8.58 13.10
C VAL A 202 -22.14 9.49 14.31
N VAL A 203 -22.40 8.92 15.47
CA VAL A 203 -22.44 9.63 16.75
C VAL A 203 -21.38 9.05 17.67
N SER A 204 -20.36 9.84 18.01
CA SER A 204 -19.34 9.47 19.00
C SER A 204 -19.64 10.19 20.32
N ASN A 205 -19.79 9.42 21.41
CA ASN A 205 -20.12 9.94 22.74
C ASN A 205 -19.46 9.10 23.84
N THR A 206 -19.84 9.31 25.11
CA THR A 206 -19.24 8.59 26.24
C THR A 206 -19.49 7.08 26.25
N GLU A 207 -20.58 6.61 25.64
CA GLU A 207 -20.92 5.17 25.57
C GLU A 207 -20.13 4.45 24.47
N GLY A 208 -19.74 5.17 23.42
CA GLY A 208 -19.01 4.61 22.30
C GLY A 208 -19.32 5.34 20.99
N ILE A 209 -19.30 4.59 19.89
CA ILE A 209 -19.62 5.09 18.55
C ILE A 209 -20.87 4.38 18.03
N THR A 210 -21.90 5.15 17.70
CA THR A 210 -23.09 4.65 17.00
C THR A 210 -22.98 4.94 15.52
N VAL A 211 -23.19 3.92 14.68
CA VAL A 211 -23.29 4.04 13.23
C VAL A 211 -24.73 3.77 12.80
N THR A 212 -25.33 4.71 12.09
CA THR A 212 -26.63 4.55 11.45
C THR A 212 -26.46 4.62 9.95
N GLN A 213 -26.84 3.58 9.21
CA GLN A 213 -26.82 3.60 7.75
C GLN A 213 -28.12 2.99 7.20
N ASN A 214 -28.80 3.71 6.31
CA ASN A 214 -30.05 3.25 5.69
C ASN A 214 -31.11 2.78 6.71
N GLY A 215 -31.21 3.48 7.85
CA GLY A 215 -32.16 3.19 8.92
C GLY A 215 -31.76 2.06 9.89
N LYS A 216 -30.64 1.36 9.64
CA LYS A 216 -30.06 0.39 10.58
C LYS A 216 -29.07 1.09 11.49
N THR A 217 -29.22 0.90 12.81
CA THR A 217 -28.40 1.54 13.84
C THR A 217 -27.65 0.49 14.63
N GLU A 218 -26.35 0.70 14.85
CA GLU A 218 -25.48 -0.19 15.60
C GLU A 218 -24.59 0.62 16.54
N LEU A 219 -24.55 0.24 17.82
CA LEU A 219 -23.66 0.83 18.83
C LEU A 219 -22.43 -0.04 19.01
N PHE A 220 -21.27 0.60 19.03
CA PHE A 220 -19.97 -0.01 19.30
C PHE A 220 -19.39 0.62 20.56
N GLU A 221 -19.37 -0.14 21.65
CA GLU A 221 -18.74 0.26 22.91
C GLU A 221 -17.23 0.43 22.73
N TRP A 222 -16.60 1.26 23.55
CA TRP A 222 -15.17 1.56 23.45
C TRP A 222 -14.25 0.33 23.46
N ASP A 223 -14.60 -0.71 24.20
CA ASP A 223 -13.84 -1.97 24.27
C ASP A 223 -13.86 -2.75 22.93
N ASN A 224 -14.83 -2.45 22.05
CA ASN A 224 -14.97 -3.04 20.73
C ASN A 224 -14.41 -2.14 19.61
N ILE A 225 -13.61 -1.12 19.95
CA ILE A 225 -13.02 -0.19 19.00
C ILE A 225 -11.51 -0.33 19.01
N VAL A 226 -10.94 -0.65 17.84
CA VAL A 226 -9.49 -0.83 17.68
C VAL A 226 -8.90 0.38 16.96
N GLN A 227 -7.93 1.03 17.60
CA GLN A 227 -7.24 2.19 17.02
C GLN A 227 -6.09 1.78 16.10
N PHE A 228 -5.99 2.45 14.94
CA PHE A 228 -4.89 2.32 14.00
C PHE A 228 -4.21 3.68 13.80
N GLY A 229 -2.99 3.79 14.32
CA GLY A 229 -2.22 5.04 14.27
C GLY A 229 -2.98 6.19 14.92
N THR A 230 -2.87 7.38 14.34
CA THR A 230 -3.62 8.59 14.76
C THR A 230 -4.68 8.98 13.74
N LEU A 231 -5.01 8.10 12.77
CA LEU A 231 -5.86 8.46 11.63
C LEU A 231 -7.11 7.61 11.48
N ALA A 232 -7.20 6.42 12.09
CA ALA A 232 -8.37 5.57 11.92
C ALA A 232 -8.70 4.73 13.16
N VAL A 233 -9.97 4.30 13.22
CA VAL A 233 -10.46 3.26 14.12
C VAL A 233 -11.29 2.24 13.36
N VAL A 234 -11.20 0.98 13.76
CA VAL A 234 -12.07 -0.12 13.31
C VAL A 234 -13.07 -0.43 14.41
N LEU A 235 -14.35 -0.46 14.06
CA LEU A 235 -15.45 -0.82 14.93
C LEU A 235 -15.75 -2.31 14.77
N MET A 236 -15.59 -3.06 15.86
CA MET A 236 -15.70 -4.51 15.88
C MET A 236 -17.07 -4.95 16.40
N LYS A 237 -17.64 -6.01 15.81
CA LYS A 237 -18.86 -6.66 16.28
C LYS A 237 -18.67 -8.15 16.24
N ASN A 238 -18.92 -8.83 17.37
CA ASN A 238 -18.74 -10.29 17.48
C ASN A 238 -17.35 -10.77 17.00
N ASN A 239 -16.30 -10.01 17.33
CA ASN A 239 -14.92 -10.24 16.89
C ASN A 239 -14.64 -10.05 15.38
N GLU A 240 -15.58 -9.49 14.62
CA GLU A 240 -15.41 -9.14 13.20
C GLU A 240 -15.37 -7.63 13.00
N ALA A 241 -14.62 -7.16 11.99
CA ALA A 241 -14.66 -5.77 11.59
C ALA A 241 -16.02 -5.49 10.92
N ALA A 242 -16.73 -4.46 11.39
CA ALA A 242 -18.00 -4.01 10.80
C ALA A 242 -17.85 -2.70 10.02
N TRP A 243 -17.13 -1.75 10.62
CA TRP A 243 -16.93 -0.41 10.05
C TRP A 243 -15.51 0.09 10.33
N THR A 244 -14.99 0.93 9.46
CA THR A 244 -13.82 1.76 9.73
C THR A 244 -14.21 3.23 9.64
N ILE A 245 -13.71 4.03 10.57
CA ILE A 245 -13.76 5.49 10.50
C ILE A 245 -12.33 6.01 10.32
N ALA A 246 -12.12 6.84 9.30
CA ALA A 246 -10.83 7.48 9.01
C ALA A 246 -10.95 9.01 8.96
N LEU A 247 -9.90 9.70 9.40
CA LEU A 247 -9.81 11.17 9.34
C LEU A 247 -9.32 11.63 7.97
N ASN A 248 -10.10 12.45 7.27
CA ASN A 248 -9.67 13.03 5.99
C ASN A 248 -8.60 14.10 6.17
N GLU A 249 -7.92 14.48 5.08
CA GLU A 249 -6.82 15.47 5.12
C GLU A 249 -7.25 16.84 5.66
N ASN A 250 -8.51 17.22 5.45
CA ASN A 250 -9.08 18.47 5.94
C ASN A 250 -9.61 18.40 7.38
N PHE A 251 -9.51 17.26 8.06
CA PHE A 251 -9.93 17.11 9.45
C PHE A 251 -9.08 18.00 10.37
N GLN A 252 -9.74 18.77 11.21
CA GLN A 252 -9.09 19.66 12.18
C GLN A 252 -9.63 19.37 13.57
N MET A 253 -8.71 18.99 14.45
CA MET A 253 -8.95 18.94 15.89
C MET A 253 -8.42 20.21 16.56
N HIS A 254 -9.08 20.61 17.64
CA HIS A 254 -8.74 21.81 18.40
C HIS A 254 -8.31 21.40 19.80
N SER A 255 -7.22 22.00 20.31
CA SER A 255 -6.76 21.77 21.68
C SER A 255 -7.76 22.24 22.75
N ASN A 256 -8.69 23.11 22.35
CA ASN A 256 -9.80 23.55 23.20
C ASN A 256 -11.02 22.66 22.93
N SER A 257 -11.38 21.83 23.91
CA SER A 257 -12.52 20.91 23.83
C SER A 257 -13.88 21.60 23.68
N ALA A 258 -13.96 22.94 23.86
CA ALA A 258 -15.16 23.71 23.60
C ALA A 258 -15.40 23.98 22.10
N ILE A 259 -14.39 23.77 21.24
CA ILE A 259 -14.51 23.95 19.80
C ILE A 259 -14.73 22.57 19.17
N PRO A 260 -15.91 22.32 18.54
CA PRO A 260 -16.15 21.06 17.87
C PRO A 260 -15.12 20.80 16.76
N PRO A 261 -14.71 19.54 16.54
CA PRO A 261 -13.85 19.18 15.42
C PRO A 261 -14.53 19.55 14.09
N SER A 262 -13.72 19.94 13.10
CA SER A 262 -14.22 20.34 11.78
C SER A 262 -13.54 19.55 10.65
N GLY A 263 -14.03 19.73 9.42
CA GLY A 263 -13.60 18.95 8.26
C GLY A 263 -14.46 17.71 8.06
N GLU A 264 -13.85 16.66 7.51
CA GLU A 264 -14.55 15.45 7.09
C GLU A 264 -13.95 14.19 7.69
N ILE A 265 -14.81 13.19 7.88
CA ILE A 265 -14.39 11.81 8.16
C ILE A 265 -14.94 10.89 7.07
N SER A 266 -14.26 9.76 6.87
CA SER A 266 -14.68 8.70 5.96
C SER A 266 -15.20 7.51 6.76
N LEU A 267 -16.45 7.12 6.53
CA LEU A 267 -17.06 5.89 7.04
C LEU A 267 -16.99 4.81 5.97
N TYR A 268 -16.43 3.66 6.30
CA TYR A 268 -16.22 2.56 5.36
C TYR A 268 -16.73 1.24 5.92
N GLN A 269 -17.58 0.53 5.18
CA GLN A 269 -18.09 -0.77 5.61
C GLN A 269 -17.03 -1.85 5.38
N ALA A 270 -16.75 -2.64 6.41
CA ALA A 270 -15.87 -3.79 6.30
C ALA A 270 -16.60 -4.93 5.58
N THR A 271 -16.31 -5.11 4.30
CA THR A 271 -16.82 -6.21 3.48
C THR A 271 -15.80 -6.56 2.40
N MET A 272 -15.91 -7.76 1.85
CA MET A 272 -15.17 -8.23 0.67
C MET A 272 -15.85 -7.80 -0.65
N GLU A 273 -17.03 -7.19 -0.57
CA GLU A 273 -17.70 -6.58 -1.70
C GLU A 273 -17.15 -5.18 -2.01
N LYS A 274 -17.05 -4.86 -3.29
CA LYS A 274 -16.65 -3.51 -3.72
C LYS A 274 -17.66 -2.47 -3.25
N ASN A 275 -17.19 -1.57 -2.41
CA ASN A 275 -17.93 -0.44 -1.87
C ASN A 275 -17.00 0.79 -1.82
N LYS A 276 -17.56 1.96 -1.49
CA LYS A 276 -16.80 3.22 -1.39
C LYS A 276 -16.98 3.83 0.00
N PRO A 277 -16.00 4.60 0.50
CA PRO A 277 -16.16 5.36 1.72
C PRO A 277 -17.29 6.39 1.57
N ILE A 278 -18.05 6.57 2.63
CA ILE A 278 -19.06 7.61 2.77
C ILE A 278 -18.42 8.77 3.52
N ILE A 279 -18.38 9.94 2.88
CA ILE A 279 -17.85 11.16 3.50
C ILE A 279 -18.92 11.75 4.42
N LEU A 280 -18.55 12.01 5.67
CA LEU A 280 -19.40 12.60 6.68
C LEU A 280 -18.82 13.93 7.16
N GLN A 281 -19.70 14.89 7.45
CA GLN A 281 -19.36 16.21 7.97
C GLN A 281 -19.96 16.40 9.37
N ASN A 282 -19.26 17.16 10.22
CA ASN A 282 -19.75 17.45 11.56
C ASN A 282 -20.98 18.35 11.48
N THR A 283 -22.05 17.97 12.18
CA THR A 283 -23.31 18.71 12.26
C THR A 283 -23.48 19.46 13.57
N THR A 284 -22.58 19.27 14.54
CA THR A 284 -22.54 20.02 15.80
C THR A 284 -21.95 21.43 15.62
N SER A 285 -21.43 21.74 14.43
CA SER A 285 -20.83 23.05 14.09
C SER A 285 -21.81 24.05 13.43
N ASN A 286 -23.12 23.77 13.43
CA ASN A 286 -24.18 24.67 12.96
C ASN A 286 -25.17 25.00 14.07
#